data_AF-A0A519CUA1-F1
#
_entry.id   AF-A0A519CUA1-F1
#
_cell.length_a   1.000
_cell.length_b   1.000
_cell.length_c   1.000
_cell.angle_alpha   90.00
_cell.angle_beta   90.00
_cell.angle_gamma   90.00
#
_symmetry.space_group_name_H-M   'P 1'
#
loop_
_entity.id
_entity.type
_entity.pdbx_description
1 polymer ?
#
loop_
_entity_poly.entity_id
_entity_poly.type
_entity_poly.pdbx_seq_one_letter_code
_entity_poly.pdbx_strand_id
1 'polypeptide(L)'
;MVTFSNPGTNLKWRAHLNGTTSNTPILGDLAIQYISSYQSNGYMYNYQYHPGGTTNLVAATLNWNETRPAGTSISVKFGLDNSQCSGSSATAFTSPGQTKSITGTGIYMCVRIMLSTSNSGNSPTITNLSIQRHSNAQFFSMETCW
;
A
#
# COMPACT_ATOMS: atom_id res chain seq x y z
N MET A 1 1.88 5.27 24.36
CA MET A 1 2.58 4.40 23.39
C MET A 1 4.04 4.35 23.78
N VAL A 2 4.56 3.18 24.17
CA VAL A 2 5.96 3.01 24.57
C VAL A 2 6.75 2.56 23.34
N THR A 3 7.70 3.38 22.89
CA THR A 3 8.66 3.01 21.84
C THR A 3 9.98 2.65 22.50
N PHE A 4 10.44 1.41 22.29
CA PHE A 4 11.73 0.98 22.81
C PHE A 4 12.87 1.65 22.04
N SER A 5 13.87 2.17 22.77
CA SER A 5 15.06 2.78 22.17
C SER A 5 15.87 1.80 21.32
N ASN A 6 15.81 0.49 21.65
CA ASN A 6 16.50 -0.56 20.92
C ASN A 6 15.48 -1.59 20.42
N PRO A 7 15.34 -1.79 19.09
CA PRO A 7 14.50 -2.85 18.55
C PRO A 7 15.14 -4.22 18.83
N GLY A 8 14.30 -5.23 19.13
CA GLY A 8 14.75 -6.59 19.38
C GLY A 8 13.63 -7.61 19.20
N THR A 9 14.00 -8.87 18.98
CA THR A 9 13.04 -9.98 18.79
C THR A 9 12.49 -10.55 20.10
N ASN A 10 12.98 -10.07 21.24
CA ASN A 10 12.61 -10.56 22.56
C ASN A 10 12.30 -9.38 23.49
N LEU A 11 11.15 -9.41 24.17
CA LEU A 11 10.87 -8.51 25.28
C LEU A 11 11.32 -9.15 26.59
N LYS A 12 12.38 -8.60 27.19
CA LYS A 12 12.84 -8.99 28.53
C LYS A 12 12.22 -8.04 29.55
N TRP A 13 11.42 -8.56 30.47
CA TRP A 13 10.84 -7.79 31.57
C TRP A 13 11.32 -8.35 32.92
N ARG A 14 11.44 -7.47 33.93
CA ARG A 14 11.78 -7.83 35.31
C ARG A 14 10.95 -6.94 36.24
N ALA A 15 10.24 -7.53 37.17
CA ALA A 15 9.63 -6.82 38.29
C ALA A 15 10.46 -7.09 39.55
N HIS A 16 10.72 -6.05 40.35
CA HIS A 16 11.36 -6.18 41.65
C HIS A 16 10.31 -5.88 42.72
N LEU A 17 9.98 -6.90 43.51
CA LEU A 17 8.96 -6.82 44.55
C LEU A 17 9.66 -6.70 45.90
N ASN A 18 9.70 -5.48 46.45
CA ASN A 18 10.28 -5.24 47.76
C ASN A 18 9.21 -5.43 48.84
N GLY A 19 9.38 -6.48 49.66
CA GLY A 19 8.51 -6.75 50.80
C GLY A 19 9.09 -6.25 52.11
N THR A 20 8.23 -6.11 53.13
CA THR A 20 8.64 -5.94 54.53
C THR A 20 8.18 -7.14 55.36
N THR A 21 8.64 -7.24 56.61
CA THR A 21 8.22 -8.32 57.53
C THR A 21 6.72 -8.36 57.82
N SER A 22 5.98 -7.27 57.54
CA SER A 22 4.53 -7.16 57.76
C SER A 22 3.71 -7.08 56.46
N ASN A 23 4.33 -6.89 55.30
CA ASN A 23 3.64 -6.70 54.03
C ASN A 23 4.28 -7.56 52.94
N THR A 24 3.51 -8.55 52.46
CA THR A 24 3.89 -9.35 51.29
C THR A 24 3.59 -8.56 50.01
N PRO A 25 4.58 -8.32 49.15
CA PRO A 25 4.35 -7.67 47.88
C PRO A 25 3.70 -8.69 46.94
N ILE A 26 2.54 -8.35 46.38
CA ILE A 26 1.81 -9.20 45.44
C ILE A 26 1.87 -8.54 44.07
N LEU A 27 2.38 -9.27 43.08
CA LEU A 27 2.14 -8.93 41.68
C LEU A 27 0.77 -9.48 41.32
N GLY A 28 -0.18 -8.59 41.05
CA GLY A 28 -1.47 -8.95 40.47
C GLY A 28 -1.31 -9.27 38.98
N ASP A 29 -2.18 -8.70 38.14
CA ASP A 29 -2.16 -8.99 36.71
C ASP A 29 -1.08 -8.20 35.97
N LEU A 30 -0.30 -8.91 35.15
CA LEU A 30 0.64 -8.32 34.19
C LEU A 30 0.16 -8.63 32.77
N ALA A 31 -0.37 -7.62 32.08
CA ALA A 31 -0.72 -7.71 30.68
C ALA A 31 0.39 -7.08 29.82
N ILE A 32 1.03 -7.91 28.99
CA ILE A 32 1.97 -7.46 27.97
C ILE A 32 1.32 -7.70 26.61
N GLN A 33 1.02 -6.61 25.90
CA GLN A 33 0.51 -6.65 24.54
C GLN A 33 1.60 -6.17 23.58
N TYR A 34 1.90 -6.97 22.56
CA TYR A 34 2.69 -6.54 21.41
C TYR A 34 1.76 -6.46 20.19
N ILE A 35 1.94 -5.41 19.39
CA ILE A 35 1.29 -5.29 18.08
C ILE A 35 2.29 -5.76 17.04
N SER A 36 1.86 -6.63 16.14
CA SER A 36 2.75 -7.30 15.18
C SER A 36 3.38 -6.31 14.19
N SER A 37 4.58 -6.68 13.73
CA SER A 37 5.27 -6.02 12.63
C SER A 37 4.57 -6.32 11.31
N TYR A 38 4.12 -5.29 10.59
CA TYR A 38 3.62 -5.41 9.22
C TYR A 38 4.77 -5.73 8.25
N GLN A 39 4.47 -6.48 7.19
CA GLN A 39 5.40 -6.75 6.09
C GLN A 39 5.80 -5.43 5.40
N SER A 40 7.08 -5.28 5.05
CA SER A 40 7.55 -4.05 4.40
C SER A 40 6.93 -3.81 3.03
N ASN A 41 6.46 -4.86 2.35
CA ASN A 41 5.80 -4.77 1.05
C ASN A 41 4.65 -5.77 0.94
N GLY A 42 3.57 -5.38 0.29
CA GLY A 42 2.43 -6.22 -0.06
C GLY A 42 1.94 -5.94 -1.47
N TYR A 43 1.62 -7.00 -2.22
CA TYR A 43 1.11 -6.89 -3.59
C TYR A 43 -0.21 -7.61 -3.74
N MET A 44 -1.17 -6.93 -4.35
CA MET A 44 -2.42 -7.53 -4.82
C MET A 44 -2.54 -7.23 -6.30
N TYR A 45 -2.92 -8.21 -7.10
CA TYR A 45 -3.07 -8.00 -8.54
C TYR A 45 -4.27 -8.74 -9.08
N ASN A 46 -4.80 -8.22 -10.17
CA ASN A 46 -5.85 -8.86 -10.96
C ASN A 46 -5.56 -8.57 -12.44
N TYR A 47 -6.03 -9.44 -13.32
CA TYR A 47 -5.85 -9.26 -14.75
C TYR A 47 -7.04 -9.82 -15.51
N GLN A 48 -7.24 -9.28 -16.70
CA GLN A 48 -8.12 -9.81 -17.72
C GLN A 48 -7.30 -10.11 -18.95
N TYR A 49 -7.48 -11.30 -19.52
CA TYR A 49 -6.90 -11.61 -20.82
C TYR A 49 -7.50 -10.68 -21.86
N HIS A 50 -6.62 -9.97 -22.57
CA HIS A 50 -6.97 -9.09 -23.66
C HIS A 50 -6.24 -9.61 -24.90
N PRO A 51 -6.91 -10.37 -25.79
CA PRO A 51 -6.26 -10.91 -26.97
C PRO A 51 -5.63 -9.77 -27.76
N GLY A 52 -4.32 -9.86 -27.98
CA GLY A 52 -3.51 -8.78 -28.56
C GLY A 52 -4.17 -8.18 -29.79
N GLY A 53 -4.43 -6.88 -29.73
CA GLY A 53 -5.11 -6.07 -30.75
C GLY A 53 -5.06 -4.59 -30.36
N THR A 54 -5.49 -3.71 -31.27
CA THR A 54 -5.61 -2.28 -30.97
C THR A 54 -6.60 -2.06 -29.84
N THR A 55 -6.10 -1.62 -28.68
CA THR A 55 -6.94 -1.13 -27.59
C THR A 55 -7.37 0.30 -27.90
N ASN A 56 -8.63 0.64 -27.67
CA ASN A 56 -9.09 2.02 -27.70
C ASN A 56 -8.84 2.75 -26.37
N LEU A 57 -8.23 2.07 -25.39
CA LEU A 57 -7.88 2.66 -24.10
C LEU A 57 -6.73 3.66 -24.27
N VAL A 58 -7.02 4.95 -24.13
CA VAL A 58 -6.01 6.01 -24.25
C VAL A 58 -5.61 6.62 -22.91
N ALA A 59 -6.50 6.55 -21.92
CA ALA A 59 -6.28 7.04 -20.58
C ALA A 59 -7.13 6.27 -19.57
N ALA A 60 -6.74 6.33 -18.31
CA ALA A 60 -7.54 5.83 -17.20
C ALA A 60 -7.52 6.82 -16.03
N THR A 61 -8.66 6.92 -15.36
CA THR A 61 -8.78 7.59 -14.06
C THR A 61 -8.96 6.53 -12.99
N LEU A 62 -8.08 6.52 -12.01
CA LEU A 62 -8.16 5.59 -10.88
C LEU A 62 -8.55 6.37 -9.63
N ASN A 63 -9.55 5.87 -8.91
CA ASN A 63 -9.99 6.45 -7.65
C ASN A 63 -10.08 5.38 -6.56
N TRP A 64 -9.74 5.71 -5.33
CA TRP A 64 -9.80 4.80 -4.19
C TRP A 64 -9.80 5.58 -2.87
N ASN A 65 -10.21 4.93 -1.79
CA ASN A 65 -10.06 5.44 -0.43
C ASN A 65 -8.78 4.87 0.18
N GLU A 66 -8.01 5.70 0.88
CA GLU A 66 -6.76 5.26 1.53
C GLU A 66 -6.56 5.82 2.94
N THR A 67 -5.88 5.04 3.77
CA THR A 67 -5.18 5.54 4.96
C THR A 67 -3.68 5.35 4.72
N ARG A 68 -2.94 6.47 4.69
CA ARG A 68 -1.50 6.47 4.42
C ARG A 68 -0.72 7.10 5.57
N PRO A 69 -0.40 6.33 6.64
CA PRO A 69 0.45 6.82 7.72
C PRO A 69 1.83 7.26 7.22
N ALA A 70 2.51 8.13 7.96
CA ALA A 70 3.88 8.54 7.64
C ALA A 70 4.82 7.32 7.55
N GLY A 71 5.70 7.31 6.55
CA GLY A 71 6.60 6.19 6.26
C GLY A 71 5.95 5.04 5.49
N THR A 72 4.73 5.22 4.97
CA THR A 72 4.06 4.23 4.10
C THR A 72 3.85 4.77 2.69
N SER A 73 3.71 3.88 1.72
CA SER A 73 3.37 4.24 0.35
C SER A 73 2.32 3.31 -0.26
N ILE A 74 1.50 3.90 -1.13
CA ILE A 74 0.53 3.18 -1.96
C ILE A 74 0.77 3.62 -3.40
N SER A 75 0.87 2.65 -4.29
CA SER A 75 0.92 2.84 -5.74
C SER A 75 0.04 1.79 -6.41
N VAL A 76 -0.79 2.20 -7.36
CA VAL A 76 -1.60 1.30 -8.18
C VAL A 76 -1.06 1.35 -9.60
N LYS A 77 -0.54 0.25 -10.11
CA LYS A 77 -0.21 0.09 -11.53
C LYS A 77 -1.45 -0.38 -12.29
N PHE A 78 -1.73 0.24 -13.42
CA PHE A 78 -2.79 -0.16 -14.34
C PHE A 78 -2.37 0.03 -15.79
N GLY A 79 -2.75 -0.91 -16.65
CA GLY A 79 -2.52 -0.81 -18.09
C GLY A 79 -2.46 -2.17 -18.77
N LEU A 80 -1.91 -2.17 -19.98
CA LEU A 80 -1.66 -3.38 -20.74
C LEU A 80 -0.21 -3.84 -20.51
N ASP A 81 -0.05 -4.98 -19.84
CA ASP A 81 1.25 -5.53 -19.46
C ASP A 81 1.14 -7.08 -19.33
N ASN A 82 1.92 -7.69 -18.44
CA ASN A 82 1.81 -9.10 -18.07
C ASN A 82 0.68 -9.36 -17.05
N SER A 83 0.39 -10.63 -16.78
CA SER A 83 -0.66 -11.07 -15.84
C SER A 83 -0.46 -10.61 -14.38
N GLN A 84 0.73 -10.15 -14.01
CA GLN A 84 1.07 -9.68 -12.67
C GLN A 84 1.14 -8.15 -12.58
N CYS A 85 0.98 -7.43 -13.69
CA CYS A 85 1.22 -5.99 -13.80
C CYS A 85 2.58 -5.56 -13.21
N SER A 86 3.59 -6.41 -13.41
CA SER A 86 4.92 -6.24 -12.82
C SER A 86 5.93 -5.61 -13.76
N GLY A 87 5.63 -5.55 -15.05
CA GLY A 87 6.48 -4.97 -16.06
C GLY A 87 6.46 -3.44 -16.06
N SER A 88 6.99 -2.91 -17.16
CA SER A 88 7.19 -1.47 -17.36
C SER A 88 6.10 -0.82 -18.22
N SER A 89 5.22 -1.62 -18.83
CA SER A 89 4.17 -1.14 -19.73
C SER A 89 2.92 -0.64 -18.98
N ALA A 90 2.75 -1.06 -17.72
CA ALA A 90 1.67 -0.58 -16.86
C ALA A 90 2.03 0.78 -16.24
N THR A 91 1.07 1.70 -16.25
CA THR A 91 1.22 3.06 -15.72
C THR A 91 0.96 3.08 -14.23
N ALA A 92 1.85 3.73 -13.45
CA ALA A 92 1.71 3.85 -12.00
C ALA A 92 0.90 5.10 -11.60
N PHE A 93 -0.06 4.92 -10.71
CA PHE A 93 -0.89 5.94 -10.08
C PHE A 93 -0.54 5.99 -8.60
N THR A 94 -0.15 7.16 -8.10
CA THR A 94 0.38 7.33 -6.74
C THR A 94 -0.61 8.01 -5.80
N SER A 95 -1.68 8.58 -6.35
CA SER A 95 -2.72 9.30 -5.60
C SER A 95 -4.11 9.05 -6.22
N PRO A 96 -5.17 9.02 -5.41
CA PRO A 96 -6.53 8.83 -5.90
C PRO A 96 -6.99 10.00 -6.76
N GLY A 97 -7.86 9.71 -7.74
CA GLY A 97 -8.39 10.71 -8.69
C GLY A 97 -7.45 11.05 -9.84
N GLN A 98 -6.26 10.45 -9.92
CA GLN A 98 -5.32 10.69 -11.00
C GLN A 98 -5.84 10.13 -12.32
N THR A 99 -5.81 10.97 -13.37
CA THR A 99 -6.00 10.56 -14.76
C THR A 99 -4.64 10.52 -15.46
N LYS A 100 -4.29 9.40 -16.08
CA LYS A 100 -3.03 9.26 -16.83
C LYS A 100 -3.26 8.53 -18.16
N SER A 101 -2.46 8.87 -19.16
CA SER A 101 -2.42 8.17 -20.44
C SER A 101 -1.95 6.73 -20.26
N ILE A 102 -2.50 5.81 -21.05
CA ILE A 102 -2.15 4.39 -21.05
C ILE A 102 -1.55 4.05 -22.41
N THR A 103 -0.32 3.54 -22.42
CA THR A 103 0.45 3.32 -23.67
C THR A 103 0.95 1.88 -23.83
N GLY A 104 0.62 0.98 -22.88
CA GLY A 104 1.10 -0.40 -22.88
C GLY A 104 0.58 -1.24 -24.06
N THR A 105 1.34 -2.27 -24.44
CA THR A 105 1.03 -3.19 -25.56
C THR A 105 0.83 -4.64 -25.12
N GLY A 106 0.74 -4.88 -23.80
CA GLY A 106 0.58 -6.23 -23.25
C GLY A 106 -0.74 -6.91 -23.61
N ILE A 107 -0.73 -8.23 -23.57
CA ILE A 107 -1.91 -9.10 -23.81
C ILE A 107 -2.78 -9.28 -22.57
N TYR A 108 -2.43 -8.64 -21.46
CA TYR A 108 -3.22 -8.61 -20.24
C TYR A 108 -3.52 -7.17 -19.86
N MET A 109 -4.81 -6.84 -19.74
CA MET A 109 -5.22 -5.64 -19.02
C MET A 109 -5.16 -5.96 -17.53
N CYS A 110 -4.20 -5.36 -16.85
CA CYS A 110 -3.85 -5.73 -15.48
C CYS A 110 -3.96 -4.53 -14.54
N VAL A 111 -4.12 -4.86 -13.26
CA VAL A 111 -3.98 -3.94 -12.14
C VAL A 111 -3.10 -4.58 -11.08
N ARG A 112 -2.18 -3.81 -10.51
CA ARG A 112 -1.39 -4.21 -9.34
C ARG A 112 -1.37 -3.10 -8.31
N ILE A 113 -1.87 -3.41 -7.13
CA ILE A 113 -1.78 -2.57 -5.94
C ILE A 113 -0.47 -2.92 -5.24
N MET A 114 0.32 -1.90 -4.96
CA MET A 114 1.59 -1.98 -4.25
C MET A 114 1.48 -1.18 -2.96
N LEU A 115 1.59 -1.88 -1.85
CA LEU A 115 1.62 -1.31 -0.51
C LEU A 115 3.03 -1.47 0.03
N SER A 116 3.61 -0.42 0.60
CA SER A 116 4.90 -0.53 1.28
C SER A 116 4.98 0.30 2.55
N THR A 117 5.86 -0.10 3.44
CA THR A 117 6.17 0.61 4.68
C THR A 117 7.65 0.52 4.99
N SER A 118 8.24 1.64 5.41
CA SER A 118 9.57 1.69 6.01
C SER A 118 9.54 1.53 7.53
N ASN A 119 8.34 1.44 8.12
CA ASN A 119 8.11 1.26 9.54
C ASN A 119 7.14 0.11 9.78
N SER A 120 7.63 -1.00 10.32
CA SER A 120 6.81 -2.19 10.57
C SER A 120 5.70 -1.99 11.61
N GLY A 121 5.64 -0.85 12.31
CA GLY A 121 4.52 -0.47 13.17
C GLY A 121 3.33 0.15 12.43
N ASN A 122 3.48 0.53 11.16
CA ASN A 122 2.45 1.18 10.35
C ASN A 122 2.22 0.41 9.06
N SER A 123 0.95 0.26 8.65
CA SER A 123 0.59 -0.26 7.34
C SER A 123 -0.33 0.72 6.62
N PRO A 124 -0.11 0.96 5.32
CA PRO A 124 -1.11 1.64 4.51
C PRO A 124 -2.30 0.71 4.28
N THR A 125 -3.47 1.30 4.02
CA THR A 125 -4.68 0.58 3.62
C THR A 125 -5.33 1.24 2.42
N ILE A 126 -5.99 0.43 1.58
CA ILE A 126 -6.72 0.86 0.40
C ILE A 126 -8.06 0.14 0.33
N THR A 127 -9.12 0.85 -0.02
CA THR A 127 -10.47 0.30 -0.21
C THR A 127 -11.17 0.99 -1.37
N ASN A 128 -12.23 0.37 -1.90
CA ASN A 128 -13.09 0.95 -2.94
C ASN A 128 -12.34 1.42 -4.20
N LEU A 129 -11.35 0.65 -4.66
CA LEU A 129 -10.65 0.94 -5.91
C LEU A 129 -11.62 0.85 -7.09
N SER A 130 -11.74 1.94 -7.84
CA SER A 130 -12.49 2.02 -9.09
C SER A 130 -11.58 2.49 -10.23
N ILE A 131 -11.83 1.97 -11.43
CA ILE A 131 -11.04 2.23 -12.63
C ILE A 131 -12.00 2.70 -13.72
N GLN A 132 -11.90 3.98 -14.07
CA GLN A 132 -12.59 4.53 -15.23
C GLN A 132 -11.67 4.49 -16.43
N ARG A 133 -12.10 3.80 -17.48
CA ARG A 133 -11.36 3.65 -18.73
C ARG A 133 -11.89 4.66 -19.75
N HIS A 134 -11.00 5.38 -20.40
CA HIS A 134 -11.34 6.37 -21.42
C HIS A 134 -10.94 5.84 -22.79
N SER A 135 -11.92 5.71 -23.67
CA SER A 135 -11.74 5.45 -25.08
C SER A 135 -12.11 6.68 -25.88
N ASN A 136 -11.13 7.33 -26.53
CA ASN A 136 -11.23 8.61 -27.28
C ASN A 136 -10.93 9.94 -26.56
N ALA A 137 -10.34 9.96 -25.36
CA ALA A 137 -9.98 11.24 -24.73
C ALA A 137 -8.75 11.87 -25.42
N GLN A 138 -8.98 12.86 -26.29
CA GLN A 138 -7.94 13.76 -26.79
C GLN A 138 -7.45 14.59 -25.59
N PHE A 139 -6.28 14.24 -25.06
CA PHE A 139 -5.72 14.88 -23.86
C PHE A 139 -5.17 16.26 -24.25
N PHE A 140 -5.96 17.32 -24.04
CA PHE A 140 -5.47 18.70 -24.11
C PHE A 140 -4.77 19.01 -22.78
N SER A 141 -3.44 18.92 -22.76
CA SER A 141 -2.63 19.56 -21.72
C SER A 141 -2.55 21.04 -22.04
N MET A 142 -3.29 21.89 -21.34
CA MET A 142 -3.00 23.32 -21.31
C MET A 142 -1.76 23.54 -20.44
N GLU A 143 -0.58 23.49 -21.03
CA GLU A 143 0.59 24.14 -20.45
C GLU A 143 0.37 25.65 -20.54
N THR A 144 0.24 26.30 -19.40
CA THR A 144 0.31 27.76 -19.32
C THR A 144 1.76 28.18 -19.60
N CYS A 145 2.03 28.63 -20.82
CA CYS A 145 3.21 29.45 -21.08
C CYS A 145 3.03 30.78 -20.36
N TRP A 146 4.00 31.11 -19.52
CA TRP A 146 4.26 32.48 -19.08
C TRP A 146 4.98 33.25 -20.19
#